data_AF-A0A821ZKF1-F1
#
_entry.id   AF-A0A821ZKF1-F1
#
_cell.length_a   1.000
_cell.length_b   1.000
_cell.length_c   1.000
_cell.angle_alpha   90.00
_cell.angle_beta   90.00
_cell.angle_gamma   90.00
#
_symmetry.space_group_name_H-M   'P 1'
#
loop_
_entity.id
_entity.type
_entity.pdbx_description
1 polymer ?
#
loop_
_entity_poly.entity_id
_entity_poly.type
_entity_poly.pdbx_seq_one_letter_code
_entity_poly.pdbx_strand_id
1 'polypeptide(L)' 'MRYAAAYVLATLAGNTNPDVSTISKILGSVGIDCDNAKAQKVIDACKGKSVDQIIEEGTKKLSSLPTAS' A
#
# COMPACT_ATOMS: atom_id res chain seq x y z
N MET A 1 -2.11 6.69 -0.74
CA MET A 1 -2.30 5.67 -1.79
C MET A 1 -1.05 4.89 -2.15
N ARG A 2 0.13 5.53 -2.28
CA ARG A 2 1.39 4.88 -2.70
C ARG A 2 1.77 3.64 -1.86
N TYR A 3 1.67 3.74 -0.53
CA TYR A 3 1.98 2.65 0.39
C TYR A 3 0.99 1.48 0.33
N ALA A 4 -0.32 1.78 0.19
CA ALA A 4 -1.35 0.75 0.06
C ALA A 4 -1.24 0.01 -1.28
N ALA A 5 -0.99 0.75 -2.37
CA ALA A 5 -0.73 0.16 -3.68
C ALA A 5 0.53 -0.72 -3.66
N ALA A 6 1.61 -0.28 -3.01
CA ALA A 6 2.82 -1.08 -2.83
C ALA A 6 2.59 -2.33 -1.98
N TYR A 7 1.75 -2.25 -0.94
CA TYR A 7 1.34 -3.40 -0.14
C TYR A 7 0.56 -4.43 -0.98
N VAL A 8 -0.40 -3.96 -1.80
CA VAL A 8 -1.16 -4.83 -2.72
C VAL A 8 -0.25 -5.45 -3.79
N LEU A 9 0.67 -4.67 -4.37
CA LEU A 9 1.65 -5.16 -5.34
C LEU A 9 2.58 -6.22 -4.74
N ALA A 10 3.07 -6.00 -3.52
CA ALA A 10 3.88 -6.97 -2.80
C ALA A 10 3.10 -8.27 -2.52
N THR A 11 1.82 -8.13 -2.13
CA THR A 11 0.95 -9.28 -1.88
C THR A 11 0.67 -10.07 -3.15
N LEU A 12 0.42 -9.39 -4.26
CA LEU A 12 0.22 -10.00 -5.57
C LEU A 12 1.51 -10.67 -6.11
N ALA A 13 2.68 -10.13 -5.77
CA ALA A 13 3.98 -10.73 -6.07
C ALA A 13 4.30 -12.00 -5.24
N GLY A 14 3.34 -12.50 -4.46
CA GLY A 14 3.47 -13.71 -3.64
C GLY A 14 3.99 -13.46 -2.22
N ASN A 15 4.22 -12.21 -1.83
CA ASN A 15 4.63 -11.87 -0.47
C ASN A 15 3.40 -11.48 0.37
N THR A 16 2.74 -12.49 0.94
CA THR A 16 1.44 -12.39 1.62
C THR A 16 1.44 -11.47 2.84
N ASN A 17 2.61 -11.18 3.40
CA ASN A 17 2.76 -10.25 4.51
C ASN A 17 3.91 -9.26 4.22
N PRO A 18 3.69 -8.24 3.38
CA PRO A 18 4.70 -7.26 3.02
C PRO A 18 5.26 -6.51 4.24
N ASP A 19 6.57 -6.45 4.35
CA ASP A 19 7.27 -5.64 5.36
C ASP A 19 7.62 -4.24 4.82
N VAL A 20 8.01 -3.33 5.72
CA VAL A 20 8.46 -1.97 5.37
C VAL A 20 9.60 -2.00 4.34
N SER A 21 10.49 -2.99 4.43
CA SER A 21 11.59 -3.16 3.46
C SER A 21 11.07 -3.44 2.05
N THR A 22 10.05 -4.29 1.91
CA THR A 22 9.42 -4.61 0.63
C THR A 22 8.71 -3.39 0.05
N ILE A 23 7.96 -2.67 0.89
CA ILE A 23 7.30 -1.42 0.49
C ILE A 23 8.34 -0.38 0.06
N SER A 24 9.42 -0.21 0.81
CA SER A 24 10.50 0.73 0.48
C SER A 24 11.21 0.38 -0.82
N LYS A 25 11.40 -0.91 -1.13
CA LYS A 25 11.94 -1.34 -2.42
C LYS A 25 10.99 -1.00 -3.57
N ILE A 26 9.70 -1.24 -3.41
CA ILE A 26 8.70 -0.94 -4.45
C ILE A 26 8.61 0.56 -4.68
N LEU A 27 8.54 1.37 -3.62
CA LEU A 27 8.53 2.83 -3.71
C LEU A 27 9.84 3.37 -4.28
N GLY A 28 10.98 2.83 -3.87
CA GLY A 28 12.29 3.20 -4.40
C GLY A 28 12.44 2.88 -5.90
N SER A 29 11.86 1.77 -6.36
CA SER A 29 11.86 1.39 -7.78
C SER A 29 11.13 2.42 -8.66
N VAL A 30 10.14 3.12 -8.11
CA VAL A 30 9.41 4.20 -8.80
C VAL A 30 9.93 5.60 -8.45
N GLY A 31 11.09 5.71 -7.81
CA GLY A 31 11.73 6.99 -7.44
C GLY A 31 11.02 7.75 -6.32
N ILE A 32 10.23 7.06 -5.49
CA ILE A 32 9.46 7.66 -4.40
C ILE A 32 10.16 7.39 -3.07
N ASP A 33 10.36 8.44 -2.30
CA ASP A 33 10.89 8.33 -0.94
C ASP A 33 9.90 7.58 -0.02
N CYS A 34 10.39 6.53 0.63
CA CYS A 34 9.60 5.71 1.52
C CYS A 34 9.74 6.20 2.97
N ASP A 35 8.67 6.78 3.48
CA ASP A 35 8.56 7.16 4.88
C ASP A 35 8.22 5.91 5.71
N ASN A 36 9.18 5.39 6.47
CA ASN A 36 9.02 4.20 7.29
C ASN A 36 7.84 4.32 8.27
N ALA A 37 7.59 5.50 8.84
CA ALA A 37 6.49 5.68 9.80
C ALA A 37 5.13 5.56 9.11
N LYS A 38 5.00 6.08 7.88
CA LYS A 38 3.78 5.94 7.08
C LYS A 38 3.62 4.53 6.52
N ALA A 39 4.70 3.89 6.07
CA ALA A 39 4.68 2.52 5.60
C ALA A 39 4.24 1.57 6.73
N GLN A 40 4.83 1.71 7.92
CA GLN A 40 4.48 0.91 9.09
C GLN A 40 3.00 1.09 9.46
N LYS A 41 2.49 2.33 9.52
CA LYS A 41 1.06 2.59 9.77
C LYS A 41 0.13 1.89 8.79
N VAL A 42 0.49 1.84 7.51
CA VAL A 42 -0.33 1.19 6.49
C VAL A 42 -0.25 -0.32 6.59
N ILE A 43 0.95 -0.85 6.86
CA ILE A 43 1.14 -2.28 7.12
C ILE A 43 0.32 -2.68 8.33
N ASP A 44 0.43 -2.01 9.48
CA ASP A 44 -0.34 -2.33 10.68
C ASP A 44 -1.86 -2.17 10.47
N ALA A 45 -2.31 -1.18 9.70
CA ALA A 45 -3.73 -1.01 9.36
C ALA A 45 -4.27 -2.07 8.37
N CYS A 46 -3.39 -2.70 7.60
CA CYS A 46 -3.71 -3.76 6.63
C CYS A 46 -3.40 -5.17 7.16
N LYS A 47 -2.59 -5.28 8.23
CA LYS A 47 -2.18 -6.55 8.82
C LYS A 47 -3.41 -7.24 9.40
N GLY A 48 -3.69 -8.45 8.89
CA GLY A 48 -4.87 -9.22 9.28
C GLY A 48 -6.15 -8.86 8.52
N LYS A 49 -6.13 -7.91 7.58
CA LYS A 49 -7.23 -7.70 6.61
C LYS A 49 -6.93 -8.46 5.32
N SER A 50 -7.95 -9.09 4.75
CA SER A 50 -7.82 -9.73 3.43
C SER A 50 -7.52 -8.69 2.34
N VAL A 51 -6.81 -9.12 1.30
CA VAL A 51 -6.46 -8.26 0.15
C VAL A 51 -7.70 -7.58 -0.45
N ASP A 52 -8.81 -8.31 -0.57
CA ASP A 52 -10.10 -7.78 -0.99
C ASP A 52 -10.56 -6.58 -0.15
N GLN A 53 -10.49 -6.70 1.19
CA GLN A 53 -10.86 -5.62 2.11
C GLN A 53 -9.95 -4.40 1.97
N ILE A 54 -8.64 -4.62 1.75
CA ILE A 54 -7.66 -3.55 1.55
C ILE A 54 -7.91 -2.84 0.23
N ILE A 55 -8.23 -3.58 -0.84
CA ILE A 55 -8.59 -3.03 -2.15
C ILE A 55 -9.89 -2.24 -2.04
N GLU A 56 -10.90 -2.75 -1.34
CA GLU A 56 -12.19 -2.09 -1.17
C GLU A 56 -12.05 -0.77 -0.39
N GLU A 57 -11.37 -0.79 0.77
CA GLU A 57 -11.07 0.43 1.54
C GLU A 57 -10.18 1.41 0.76
N GLY A 58 -9.18 0.89 0.04
CA GLY A 58 -8.29 1.66 -0.80
C GLY A 58 -9.04 2.35 -1.93
N THR A 59 -9.93 1.63 -2.62
CA THR A 59 -10.75 2.14 -3.73
C THR A 59 -11.76 3.16 -3.24
N LYS A 60 -12.40 2.93 -2.08
CA LYS A 60 -13.33 3.89 -1.46
C LYS A 60 -12.63 5.19 -1.08
N LYS A 61 -11.41 5.11 -0.53
CA LYS A 61 -10.56 6.28 -0.25
C LYS A 61 -10.04 6.94 -1.53
N LEU A 62 -9.90 6.20 -2.64
CA LEU A 62 -9.49 6.73 -3.94
C LEU A 62 -10.64 7.46 -4.64
N SER A 63 -11.85 6.90 -4.60
CA SER A 63 -13.05 7.48 -5.19
C SER A 63 -13.51 8.77 -4.49
N SER A 64 -13.02 9.02 -3.28
CA SER A 64 -13.24 10.29 -2.56
C SER A 64 -12.25 11.39 -2.95
N LEU A 65 -11.27 11.10 -3.82
CA LEU A 65 -10.47 12.14 -4.48
C LEU A 65 -11.20 12.53 -5.76
N PRO A 66 -11.68 13.78 -5.91
CA PRO A 66 -12.12 14.25 -7.20
C PRO A 66 -10.91 14.19 -8.14
N THR A 67 -10.97 13.33 -9.15
CA THR A 67 -10.13 13.43 -10.35
C THR A 67 -10.58 14.69 -11.09
N ALA A 68 -10.21 15.86 -10.59
CA ALA A 68 -10.40 17.12 -11.27
C ALA A 68 -9.21 17.35 -12.20
N SER A 69 -9.47 17.12 -13.49
CA SER A 69 -8.87 17.75 -14.69
C SER A 69 -7.38 17.61 -14.93
#